data_AF-A0A932YC99-F1
#
_entry.id   AF-A0A932YC99-F1
#
_cell.length_a   1.000
_cell.length_b   1.000
_cell.length_c   1.000
_cell.angle_alpha   90.00
_cell.angle_beta   90.00
_cell.angle_gamma   90.00
#
_symmetry.space_group_name_H-M   'P 1'
#
loop_
_entity.id
_entity.type
_entity.pdbx_description
1 polymer ?
#
loop_
_entity_poly.entity_id
_entity_poly.type
_entity_poly.pdbx_seq_one_letter_code
_entity_poly.pdbx_strand_id
1 'polypeptide(L)'
;MLQRLKNRIRREVRKSHRNGVPYQQEVAFLEKNSNWFEHAPLVAGPSTFIDDCCSVKTISAVSDIISRLSADKFILFNVDFYKAGIERFGQGWKYADINTVLFAIAGGVKIESYLEIGVRRGRSMAIVASQRPDVKIVGFDMWIPNYVGIENPGPDFVAGELRKVGYRGQAEFISGNSRVTVAEYFRTHPQDYFDLITVDGDHTARGATIDLRNVIPRLKVGGILVFDDTQNPDHLYLNNVWQSEVVQSGRFIAHSFNELGYGVSFAFKKY
;
A
#
# COMPACT_ATOMS: atom_id res chain seq x y z
N MET A 1 -22.62 32.83 -10.71
CA MET A 1 -23.54 32.00 -9.89
C MET A 1 -23.21 30.50 -10.00
N LEU A 2 -23.06 29.94 -11.21
CA LEU A 2 -22.79 28.52 -11.45
C LEU A 2 -21.53 27.96 -10.75
N GLN A 3 -20.41 28.70 -10.76
CA GLN A 3 -19.16 28.27 -10.12
C GLN A 3 -19.30 28.12 -8.59
N ARG A 4 -20.05 29.01 -7.94
CA ARG A 4 -20.30 28.94 -6.49
C ARG A 4 -21.14 27.72 -6.13
N LEU A 5 -22.14 27.38 -6.96
CA LEU A 5 -22.94 26.17 -6.80
C LEU A 5 -22.09 24.91 -6.98
N LYS A 6 -21.26 24.84 -8.03
CA LYS A 6 -20.32 23.72 -8.24
C LYS A 6 -19.38 23.54 -7.05
N ASN A 7 -18.83 24.63 -6.52
CA ASN A 7 -17.96 24.57 -5.34
C ASN A 7 -18.70 24.13 -4.08
N ARG A 8 -19.96 24.55 -3.88
CA ARG A 8 -20.80 24.07 -2.77
C ARG A 8 -21.05 22.56 -2.87
N ILE A 9 -21.44 22.06 -4.05
CA ILE A 9 -21.68 20.63 -4.27
C ILE A 9 -20.40 19.83 -3.99
N ARG A 10 -19.25 20.26 -4.53
CA ARG A 10 -17.95 19.60 -4.27
C ARG A 10 -17.61 19.53 -2.79
N ARG A 11 -17.89 20.60 -2.02
CA ARG A 11 -17.66 20.62 -0.57
C ARG A 11 -18.53 19.62 0.17
N GLU A 12 -19.82 19.54 -0.14
CA GLU A 12 -20.73 18.56 0.47
C GLU A 12 -20.31 17.12 0.14
N VAL A 13 -19.92 16.84 -1.12
CA VAL A 13 -19.39 15.53 -1.51
C VAL A 13 -18.13 15.17 -0.72
N ARG A 14 -17.18 16.11 -0.56
CA ARG A 14 -15.98 15.89 0.26
C ARG A 14 -16.30 15.68 1.74
N LYS A 15 -17.31 16.38 2.27
CA LYS A 15 -17.76 16.21 3.65
C LYS A 15 -18.38 14.82 3.84
N SER A 16 -19.19 14.37 2.89
CA SER A 16 -19.79 13.03 2.92
C SER A 16 -18.74 11.91 2.93
N HIS A 17 -17.69 12.01 2.10
CA HIS A 17 -16.63 10.99 2.05
C HIS A 17 -15.82 10.88 3.36
N ARG A 18 -15.71 11.97 4.12
CA ARG A 18 -14.99 12.00 5.41
C ARG A 18 -15.82 11.63 6.60
N ASN A 19 -17.14 11.70 6.49
CA ASN A 19 -18.00 11.58 7.64
C ASN A 19 -17.79 10.20 8.30
N GLY A 20 -17.34 10.18 9.55
CA GLY A 20 -17.03 8.95 10.29
C GLY A 20 -15.69 8.29 9.93
N VAL A 21 -14.88 8.85 9.02
CA VAL A 21 -13.55 8.31 8.68
C VAL A 21 -12.50 8.89 9.64
N PRO A 22 -11.75 8.06 10.38
CA PRO A 22 -10.69 8.54 11.26
C PRO A 22 -9.50 9.10 10.49
N TYR A 23 -8.70 9.91 11.17
CA TYR A 23 -7.49 10.54 10.63
C TYR A 23 -6.23 9.77 11.04
N GLN A 24 -5.30 9.63 10.10
CA GLN A 24 -3.91 9.28 10.38
C GLN A 24 -3.24 10.52 11.01
N GLN A 25 -2.80 10.40 12.25
CA GLN A 25 -2.44 11.54 13.11
C GLN A 25 -1.09 12.21 12.77
N GLU A 26 -0.17 11.49 12.13
CA GLU A 26 1.14 12.03 11.74
C GLU A 26 1.09 12.78 10.41
N VAL A 27 0.13 12.42 9.55
CA VAL A 27 -0.04 13.02 8.23
C VAL A 27 -1.11 14.11 8.24
N ALA A 28 -2.15 13.97 9.06
CA ALA A 28 -3.21 14.97 9.16
C ALA A 28 -2.96 15.93 10.34
N PHE A 29 -2.89 17.23 10.06
CA PHE A 29 -2.78 18.23 11.11
C PHE A 29 -4.15 18.56 11.70
N LEU A 30 -4.39 18.15 12.96
CA LEU A 30 -5.63 18.40 13.69
C LEU A 30 -5.44 19.55 14.68
N GLU A 31 -5.79 20.76 14.26
CA GLU A 31 -5.88 21.89 15.17
C GLU A 31 -7.29 21.99 15.77
N LYS A 32 -7.37 22.09 17.10
CA LYS A 32 -8.64 22.35 17.77
C LYS A 32 -9.06 23.81 17.50
N ASN A 33 -10.29 23.99 17.01
CA ASN A 33 -10.94 25.30 16.85
C ASN A 33 -10.38 26.25 15.78
N SER A 34 -9.70 25.74 14.74
CA SER A 34 -9.28 26.58 13.62
C SER A 34 -10.17 26.42 12.38
N ASN A 35 -10.46 27.56 11.73
CA ASN A 35 -11.24 27.64 10.49
C ASN A 35 -10.35 27.99 9.28
N TRP A 36 -9.03 27.96 9.44
CA TRP A 36 -8.07 28.41 8.44
C TRP A 36 -8.03 27.49 7.22
N PHE A 37 -7.99 26.20 7.48
CA PHE A 37 -8.22 25.18 6.47
C PHE A 37 -9.62 24.66 6.66
N GLU A 38 -10.33 24.46 5.55
CA GLU A 38 -11.69 23.95 5.58
C GLU A 38 -11.76 22.59 6.33
N HIS A 39 -10.62 21.91 6.49
CA HIS A 39 -10.43 20.61 7.13
C HIS A 39 -8.97 20.43 7.59
N ALA A 40 -8.68 19.35 8.34
CA ALA A 40 -7.33 18.92 8.69
C ALA A 40 -6.45 18.79 7.43
N PRO A 41 -5.50 19.71 7.18
CA PRO A 41 -4.64 19.62 6.02
C PRO A 41 -3.67 18.46 6.18
N LEU A 42 -3.29 17.84 5.07
CA LEU A 42 -2.21 16.87 5.08
C LEU A 42 -0.87 17.63 5.12
N VAL A 43 0.01 17.27 6.05
CA VAL A 43 1.36 17.86 6.16
C VAL A 43 2.40 17.12 5.31
N ALA A 44 2.05 15.94 4.80
CA ALA A 44 2.88 15.14 3.92
C ALA A 44 2.06 14.59 2.75
N GLY A 45 2.74 14.33 1.64
CA GLY A 45 2.19 13.67 0.45
C GLY A 45 3.29 12.87 -0.25
N PRO A 46 3.03 12.32 -1.46
CA PRO A 46 4.00 11.48 -2.14
C PRO A 46 5.38 12.13 -2.30
N SER A 47 5.44 13.42 -2.66
CA SER A 47 6.69 14.17 -2.82
C SER A 47 7.57 14.21 -1.58
N THR A 48 7.02 14.01 -0.38
CA THR A 48 7.79 13.91 0.86
C THR A 48 8.61 12.61 0.91
N PHE A 49 8.17 11.55 0.24
CA PHE A 49 8.73 10.20 0.36
C PHE A 49 9.39 9.68 -0.92
N ILE A 50 9.19 10.33 -2.08
CA ILE A 50 9.68 9.84 -3.39
C ILE A 50 11.17 9.49 -3.33
N ASP A 51 12.01 10.39 -2.81
CA ASP A 51 13.46 10.17 -2.78
C ASP A 51 13.86 8.99 -1.90
N ASP A 52 13.19 8.82 -0.76
CA ASP A 52 13.43 7.70 0.15
C ASP A 52 12.96 6.38 -0.48
N CYS A 53 11.79 6.35 -1.13
CA CYS A 53 11.23 5.17 -1.79
C CYS A 53 12.15 4.59 -2.87
N CYS A 54 13.01 5.40 -3.48
CA CYS A 54 13.89 4.96 -4.57
C CYS A 54 15.38 5.08 -4.26
N SER A 55 15.77 5.37 -3.02
CA SER A 55 17.17 5.54 -2.64
C SER A 55 17.91 4.21 -2.52
N VAL A 56 19.21 4.22 -2.79
CA VAL A 56 20.11 3.07 -2.51
C VAL A 56 20.05 2.65 -1.05
N LYS A 57 19.94 3.61 -0.11
CA LYS A 57 19.77 3.31 1.32
C LYS A 57 18.56 2.41 1.57
N THR A 58 17.40 2.76 0.99
CA THR A 58 16.18 1.97 1.11
C THR A 58 16.32 0.63 0.41
N ILE A 59 16.87 0.60 -0.81
CA ILE A 59 17.06 -0.64 -1.56
C ILE A 59 17.96 -1.62 -0.79
N SER A 60 19.07 -1.15 -0.21
CA SER A 60 19.95 -1.97 0.63
C SER A 60 19.22 -2.49 1.86
N ALA A 61 18.47 -1.64 2.57
CA ALA A 61 17.72 -2.07 3.74
C ALA A 61 16.63 -3.11 3.40
N VAL A 62 15.91 -2.91 2.30
CA VAL A 62 14.95 -3.90 1.78
C VAL A 62 15.66 -5.20 1.43
N SER A 63 16.81 -5.13 0.72
CA SER A 63 17.61 -6.31 0.38
C SER A 63 18.01 -7.11 1.63
N ASP A 64 18.43 -6.43 2.68
CA ASP A 64 18.81 -7.05 3.96
C ASP A 64 17.64 -7.73 4.66
N ILE A 65 16.42 -7.16 4.54
CA ILE A 65 15.21 -7.75 5.12
C ILE A 65 14.78 -8.99 4.33
N ILE A 66 14.65 -8.88 3.00
CA ILE A 66 14.19 -10.00 2.17
C ILE A 66 15.19 -11.17 2.18
N SER A 67 16.47 -10.91 2.41
CA SER A 67 17.51 -11.94 2.55
C SER A 67 17.36 -12.80 3.83
N ARG A 68 16.60 -12.32 4.84
CA ARG A 68 16.29 -13.09 6.05
C ARG A 68 15.10 -14.04 5.86
N LEU A 69 14.31 -13.82 4.81
CA LEU A 69 13.13 -14.60 4.51
C LEU A 69 13.51 -15.96 3.89
N SER A 70 12.56 -16.90 3.87
CA SER A 70 12.72 -18.19 3.19
C SER A 70 12.95 -17.95 1.71
N ALA A 71 14.15 -18.26 1.23
CA ALA A 71 14.54 -18.06 -0.16
C ALA A 71 13.58 -18.75 -1.15
N ASP A 72 13.33 -18.07 -2.25
CA ASP A 72 12.72 -18.60 -3.45
C ASP A 72 13.37 -17.95 -4.67
N LYS A 73 13.04 -18.43 -5.88
CA LYS A 73 13.64 -17.93 -7.12
C LYS A 73 13.46 -16.42 -7.30
N PHE A 74 12.36 -15.86 -6.82
CA PHE A 74 12.05 -14.44 -6.99
C PHE A 74 12.76 -13.57 -5.95
N ILE A 75 12.92 -14.01 -4.69
CA ILE A 75 13.78 -13.33 -3.72
C ILE A 75 15.23 -13.27 -4.20
N LEU A 76 15.76 -14.41 -4.67
CA LEU A 76 17.14 -14.47 -5.18
C LEU A 76 17.34 -13.51 -6.36
N PHE A 77 16.38 -13.51 -7.30
CA PHE A 77 16.38 -12.56 -8.41
C PHE A 77 16.36 -11.10 -7.92
N ASN A 78 15.48 -10.74 -6.98
CA ASN A 78 15.38 -9.36 -6.49
C ASN A 78 16.67 -8.89 -5.81
N VAL A 79 17.30 -9.73 -4.99
CA VAL A 79 18.58 -9.41 -4.33
C VAL A 79 19.68 -9.19 -5.38
N ASP A 80 19.80 -10.09 -6.36
CA ASP A 80 20.80 -9.96 -7.43
C ASP A 80 20.53 -8.72 -8.31
N PHE A 81 19.26 -8.42 -8.60
CA PHE A 81 18.85 -7.24 -9.34
C PHE A 81 19.22 -5.95 -8.59
N TYR A 82 18.97 -5.90 -7.28
CA TYR A 82 19.35 -4.77 -6.42
C TYR A 82 20.86 -4.56 -6.37
N LYS A 83 21.59 -5.66 -6.17
CA LYS A 83 23.05 -5.63 -6.16
C LYS A 83 23.61 -5.11 -7.49
N ALA A 84 23.12 -5.62 -8.61
CA ALA A 84 23.59 -5.21 -9.94
C ALA A 84 23.34 -3.72 -10.21
N GLY A 85 22.20 -3.18 -9.78
CA GLY A 85 21.90 -1.75 -9.91
C GLY A 85 22.84 -0.87 -9.09
N ILE A 86 23.06 -1.23 -7.82
CA ILE A 86 23.96 -0.52 -6.91
C ILE A 86 25.40 -0.56 -7.43
N GLU A 87 25.89 -1.73 -7.87
CA GLU A 87 27.26 -1.89 -8.36
C GLU A 87 27.54 -1.06 -9.61
N ARG A 88 26.56 -0.94 -10.52
CA ARG A 88 26.73 -0.24 -11.80
C ARG A 88 26.55 1.27 -11.71
N PHE A 89 25.60 1.73 -10.89
CA PHE A 89 25.19 3.14 -10.87
C PHE A 89 25.46 3.83 -9.52
N GLY A 90 25.95 3.09 -8.51
CA GLY A 90 26.30 3.63 -7.20
C GLY A 90 25.11 4.31 -6.52
N GLN A 91 25.39 5.37 -5.76
CA GLN A 91 24.39 6.15 -5.03
C GLN A 91 23.38 6.88 -5.94
N GLY A 92 23.67 7.01 -7.23
CA GLY A 92 22.78 7.61 -8.21
C GLY A 92 21.70 6.66 -8.72
N TRP A 93 21.77 5.37 -8.41
CA TRP A 93 20.75 4.42 -8.83
C TRP A 93 19.42 4.70 -8.14
N LYS A 94 18.35 4.78 -8.93
CA LYS A 94 16.98 4.95 -8.46
C LYS A 94 16.15 3.77 -8.94
N TYR A 95 15.51 3.08 -8.01
CA TYR A 95 14.57 2.01 -8.30
C TYR A 95 13.53 1.93 -7.20
N ALA A 96 12.27 1.75 -7.58
CA ALA A 96 11.20 1.54 -6.62
C ALA A 96 10.31 0.38 -7.05
N ASP A 97 9.94 -0.45 -6.07
CA ASP A 97 8.93 -1.48 -6.15
C ASP A 97 8.02 -1.38 -4.92
N ILE A 98 7.04 -2.29 -4.82
CA ILE A 98 6.19 -2.40 -3.64
C ILE A 98 6.98 -2.44 -2.33
N ASN A 99 8.12 -3.15 -2.28
CA ASN A 99 8.90 -3.32 -1.06
C ASN A 99 9.60 -2.01 -0.65
N THR A 100 10.23 -1.29 -1.59
CA THR A 100 10.90 -0.03 -1.26
C THR A 100 9.91 1.07 -0.87
N VAL A 101 8.74 1.13 -1.53
CA VAL A 101 7.66 2.05 -1.17
C VAL A 101 7.13 1.75 0.24
N LEU A 102 6.84 0.48 0.54
CA LEU A 102 6.36 0.09 1.87
C LEU A 102 7.41 0.35 2.95
N PHE A 103 8.69 0.11 2.67
CA PHE A 103 9.78 0.40 3.62
C PHE A 103 9.84 1.90 3.95
N ALA A 104 9.88 2.76 2.93
CA ALA A 104 10.01 4.20 3.12
C ALA A 104 8.78 4.78 3.84
N ILE A 105 7.57 4.37 3.44
CA ILE A 105 6.33 4.83 4.09
C ILE A 105 6.24 4.33 5.53
N ALA A 106 6.46 3.05 5.78
CA ALA A 106 6.36 2.50 7.13
C ALA A 106 7.46 3.03 8.05
N GLY A 107 8.64 3.38 7.53
CA GLY A 107 9.71 4.04 8.29
C GLY A 107 9.41 5.51 8.61
N GLY A 108 8.80 6.25 7.66
CA GLY A 108 8.54 7.68 7.78
C GLY A 108 7.20 8.06 8.40
N VAL A 109 6.24 7.13 8.47
CA VAL A 109 4.91 7.32 9.06
C VAL A 109 4.61 6.19 10.04
N LYS A 110 4.06 6.51 11.20
CA LYS A 110 3.58 5.54 12.19
C LYS A 110 2.34 4.85 11.67
N ILE A 111 2.56 3.63 11.19
CA ILE A 111 1.51 2.70 10.75
C ILE A 111 1.15 1.82 11.95
N GLU A 112 -0.09 1.90 12.41
CA GLU A 112 -0.63 1.07 13.51
C GLU A 112 -1.54 -0.04 12.97
N SER A 113 -2.06 0.14 11.75
CA SER A 113 -2.98 -0.78 11.08
C SER A 113 -2.66 -0.88 9.59
N TYR A 114 -2.42 -2.12 9.13
CA TYR A 114 -2.05 -2.46 7.76
C TYR A 114 -2.97 -3.54 7.18
N LEU A 115 -3.45 -3.33 5.95
CA LEU A 115 -4.22 -4.32 5.19
C LEU A 115 -3.52 -4.62 3.85
N GLU A 116 -3.43 -5.89 3.49
CA GLU A 116 -2.88 -6.32 2.20
C GLU A 116 -3.81 -7.32 1.50
N ILE A 117 -4.09 -7.07 0.22
CA ILE A 117 -4.73 -8.05 -0.68
C ILE A 117 -3.65 -8.58 -1.62
N GLY A 118 -3.46 -9.90 -1.67
CA GLY A 118 -2.40 -10.55 -2.45
C GLY A 118 -1.15 -10.87 -1.62
N VAL A 119 -1.32 -11.49 -0.45
CA VAL A 119 -0.23 -11.74 0.51
C VAL A 119 0.89 -12.63 -0.05
N ARG A 120 0.52 -13.69 -0.78
CA ARG A 120 1.39 -14.78 -1.22
C ARG A 120 2.31 -15.31 -0.11
N ARG A 121 3.61 -15.04 -0.21
CA ARG A 121 4.65 -15.47 0.75
C ARG A 121 4.93 -14.42 1.84
N GLY A 122 4.20 -13.30 1.84
CA GLY A 122 4.24 -12.27 2.88
C GLY A 122 5.45 -11.34 2.85
N ARG A 123 6.08 -11.13 1.70
CA ARG A 123 7.32 -10.33 1.58
C ARG A 123 7.07 -8.85 1.85
N SER A 124 6.11 -8.26 1.15
CA SER A 124 5.57 -6.92 1.37
C SER A 124 5.14 -6.72 2.83
N MET A 125 4.39 -7.67 3.40
CA MET A 125 4.03 -7.64 4.82
C MET A 125 5.24 -7.63 5.75
N ALA A 126 6.26 -8.46 5.47
CA ALA A 126 7.48 -8.52 6.27
C ALA A 126 8.25 -7.20 6.23
N ILE A 127 8.22 -6.46 5.11
CA ILE A 127 8.79 -5.12 5.05
C ILE A 127 8.08 -4.18 6.04
N VAL A 128 6.74 -4.11 6.01
CA VAL A 128 5.99 -3.25 6.94
C VAL A 128 6.24 -3.67 8.39
N ALA A 129 6.19 -4.97 8.67
CA ALA A 129 6.44 -5.53 10.00
C ALA A 129 7.85 -5.26 10.52
N SER A 130 8.86 -5.20 9.64
CA SER A 130 10.24 -4.87 10.04
C SER A 130 10.37 -3.42 10.54
N GLN A 131 9.56 -2.50 10.01
CA GLN A 131 9.55 -1.09 10.41
C GLN A 131 8.61 -0.85 11.60
N ARG A 132 7.53 -1.62 11.66
CA ARG A 132 6.48 -1.52 12.69
C ARG A 132 6.20 -2.90 13.29
N PRO A 133 7.05 -3.38 14.24
CA PRO A 133 6.93 -4.73 14.79
C PRO A 133 5.60 -5.04 15.47
N ASP A 134 4.88 -4.02 15.91
CA ASP A 134 3.64 -4.16 16.68
C ASP A 134 2.38 -3.74 15.86
N VAL A 135 2.53 -3.51 14.54
CA VAL A 135 1.41 -3.14 13.66
C VAL A 135 0.33 -4.24 13.63
N LYS A 136 -0.97 -3.87 13.59
CA LYS A 136 -2.04 -4.83 13.30
C LYS A 136 -2.04 -5.11 11.80
N ILE A 137 -1.94 -6.38 11.40
CA ILE A 137 -1.94 -6.81 9.99
C ILE A 137 -3.20 -7.61 9.68
N VAL A 138 -3.83 -7.30 8.55
CA VAL A 138 -4.92 -8.10 7.96
C VAL A 138 -4.55 -8.44 6.52
N GLY A 139 -4.43 -9.72 6.21
CA GLY A 139 -4.03 -10.22 4.90
C GLY A 139 -5.12 -11.04 4.23
N PHE A 140 -5.33 -10.81 2.93
CA PHE A 140 -6.26 -11.58 2.10
C PHE A 140 -5.51 -12.29 0.98
N ASP A 141 -5.67 -13.59 0.88
CA ASP A 141 -5.10 -14.38 -0.22
C ASP A 141 -5.94 -15.63 -0.49
N MET A 142 -5.86 -16.16 -1.71
CA MET A 142 -6.53 -17.40 -2.10
C MET A 142 -5.68 -18.64 -1.80
N TRP A 143 -4.39 -18.47 -1.52
CA TRP A 143 -3.40 -19.51 -1.27
C TRP A 143 -3.32 -20.55 -2.40
N ILE A 144 -3.41 -20.08 -3.65
CA ILE A 144 -3.43 -20.94 -4.84
C ILE A 144 -2.07 -21.65 -4.98
N PRO A 145 -2.02 -23.00 -4.95
CA PRO A 145 -0.78 -23.74 -5.10
C PRO A 145 -0.08 -23.43 -6.43
N ASN A 146 1.24 -23.25 -6.38
CA ASN A 146 2.09 -22.96 -7.55
C ASN A 146 1.64 -21.72 -8.36
N TYR A 147 1.04 -20.73 -7.71
CA TYR A 147 0.66 -19.48 -8.35
C TYR A 147 1.88 -18.81 -8.98
N VAL A 148 1.79 -18.52 -10.29
CA VAL A 148 2.87 -17.98 -11.13
C VAL A 148 4.19 -18.77 -11.03
N GLY A 149 4.13 -20.09 -10.86
CA GLY A 149 5.30 -20.97 -10.84
C GLY A 149 6.11 -20.94 -9.55
N ILE A 150 5.55 -20.37 -8.48
CA ILE A 150 6.15 -20.33 -7.14
C ILE A 150 5.10 -20.80 -6.13
N GLU A 151 5.55 -21.52 -5.11
CA GLU A 151 4.69 -21.99 -4.03
C GLU A 151 4.01 -20.82 -3.28
N ASN A 152 2.72 -20.98 -3.00
CA ASN A 152 1.93 -20.09 -2.15
C ASN A 152 1.53 -20.88 -0.88
N PRO A 153 2.41 -20.96 0.12
CA PRO A 153 2.35 -21.97 1.19
C PRO A 153 1.30 -21.70 2.28
N GLY A 154 0.64 -20.54 2.26
CA GLY A 154 -0.45 -20.24 3.17
C GLY A 154 -0.08 -19.47 4.44
N PRO A 155 -1.07 -19.26 5.33
CA PRO A 155 -0.96 -18.40 6.51
C PRO A 155 0.18 -18.74 7.48
N ASP A 156 0.37 -20.02 7.80
CA ASP A 156 1.36 -20.45 8.81
C ASP A 156 2.79 -20.14 8.37
N PHE A 157 3.05 -20.32 7.08
CA PHE A 157 4.33 -19.93 6.49
C PHE A 157 4.53 -18.43 6.59
N VAL A 158 3.54 -17.62 6.19
CA VAL A 158 3.64 -16.16 6.27
C VAL A 158 3.87 -15.70 7.70
N ALA A 159 3.17 -16.28 8.68
CA ALA A 159 3.41 -16.00 10.10
C ALA A 159 4.85 -16.33 10.52
N GLY A 160 5.43 -17.40 9.97
CA GLY A 160 6.86 -17.73 10.11
C GLY A 160 7.78 -16.66 9.54
N GLU A 161 7.49 -16.17 8.34
CA GLU A 161 8.26 -15.10 7.70
C GLU A 161 8.21 -13.79 8.51
N LEU A 162 7.04 -13.41 9.03
CA LEU A 162 6.90 -12.23 9.89
C LEU A 162 7.75 -12.35 11.17
N ARG A 163 7.82 -13.54 11.79
CA ARG A 163 8.66 -13.75 12.99
C ARG A 163 10.15 -13.53 12.70
N LYS A 164 10.64 -13.87 11.50
CA LYS A 164 12.05 -13.69 11.12
C LYS A 164 12.49 -12.24 11.06
N VAL A 165 11.54 -11.32 10.83
CA VAL A 165 11.79 -9.87 10.82
C VAL A 165 11.46 -9.20 12.15
N GLY A 166 11.20 -9.99 13.21
CA GLY A 166 10.96 -9.49 14.56
C GLY A 166 9.54 -9.01 14.83
N TYR A 167 8.56 -9.42 14.01
CA TYR A 167 7.15 -9.07 14.22
C TYR A 167 6.60 -9.65 15.53
N ARG A 168 5.85 -8.83 16.26
CA ARG A 168 5.21 -9.13 17.56
C ARG A 168 3.72 -8.75 17.59
N GLY A 169 3.22 -8.13 16.53
CA GLY A 169 1.83 -7.69 16.42
C GLY A 169 0.84 -8.83 16.17
N GLN A 170 -0.41 -8.44 15.92
CA GLN A 170 -1.49 -9.37 15.57
C GLN A 170 -1.68 -9.42 14.05
N ALA A 171 -1.45 -10.59 13.46
CA ALA A 171 -1.72 -10.83 12.05
C ALA A 171 -2.94 -11.75 11.88
N GLU A 172 -3.92 -11.29 11.12
CA GLU A 172 -5.09 -12.06 10.71
C GLU A 172 -4.99 -12.38 9.22
N PHE A 173 -5.13 -13.65 8.85
CA PHE A 173 -5.06 -14.11 7.46
C PHE A 173 -6.41 -14.68 7.05
N ILE A 174 -7.00 -14.10 6.01
CA ILE A 174 -8.34 -14.43 5.53
C ILE A 174 -8.20 -15.13 4.18
N SER A 175 -8.49 -16.43 4.19
CA SER A 175 -8.40 -17.30 3.02
C SER A 175 -9.61 -17.16 2.13
N GLY A 176 -9.40 -16.78 0.86
CA GLY A 176 -10.44 -16.80 -0.16
C GLY A 176 -10.36 -15.65 -1.14
N ASN A 177 -11.31 -15.62 -2.07
CA ASN A 177 -11.38 -14.59 -3.11
C ASN A 177 -11.71 -13.22 -2.49
N SER A 178 -10.83 -12.23 -2.69
CA SER A 178 -10.93 -10.87 -2.13
C SER A 178 -12.26 -10.17 -2.46
N ARG A 179 -12.87 -10.51 -3.60
CA ARG A 179 -14.16 -9.97 -4.04
C ARG A 179 -15.31 -10.34 -3.10
N VAL A 180 -15.13 -11.39 -2.30
CA VAL A 180 -16.07 -11.85 -1.28
C VAL A 180 -15.54 -11.54 0.11
N THR A 181 -14.31 -11.98 0.40
CA THR A 181 -13.76 -12.00 1.75
C THR A 181 -13.51 -10.59 2.31
N VAL A 182 -13.09 -9.64 1.48
CA VAL A 182 -12.85 -8.25 1.94
C VAL A 182 -14.17 -7.57 2.33
N ALA A 183 -15.21 -7.72 1.51
CA ALA A 183 -16.52 -7.16 1.80
C ALA A 183 -17.14 -7.79 3.06
N GLU A 184 -16.98 -9.12 3.21
CA GLU A 184 -17.43 -9.83 4.40
C GLU A 184 -16.69 -9.38 5.67
N TYR A 185 -15.36 -9.25 5.60
CA TYR A 185 -14.55 -8.76 6.71
C TYR A 185 -15.03 -7.41 7.20
N PHE A 186 -15.28 -6.45 6.30
CA PHE A 186 -15.75 -5.12 6.68
C PHE A 186 -17.22 -5.08 7.14
N ARG A 187 -18.00 -6.10 6.84
CA ARG A 187 -19.36 -6.27 7.40
C ARG A 187 -19.30 -6.71 8.86
N THR A 188 -18.35 -7.58 9.21
CA THR A 188 -18.15 -8.07 10.58
C THR A 188 -17.27 -7.14 11.43
N HIS A 189 -16.42 -6.33 10.80
CA HIS A 189 -15.55 -5.33 11.42
C HIS A 189 -15.84 -3.92 10.89
N PRO A 190 -17.06 -3.36 11.13
CA PRO A 190 -17.46 -2.09 10.53
C PRO A 190 -16.66 -0.88 11.02
N GLN A 191 -15.95 -1.01 12.14
CA GLN A 191 -15.12 0.04 12.75
C GLN A 191 -13.65 -0.03 12.34
N ASP A 192 -13.26 -1.02 11.53
CA ASP A 192 -11.87 -1.18 11.12
C ASP A 192 -11.52 -0.17 10.03
N TYR A 193 -10.47 0.59 10.30
CA TYR A 193 -9.84 1.53 9.38
C TYR A 193 -8.32 1.38 9.43
N PHE A 194 -7.69 1.56 8.28
CA PHE A 194 -6.26 1.27 8.11
C PHE A 194 -5.45 2.54 7.83
N ASP A 195 -4.24 2.59 8.38
CA ASP A 195 -3.26 3.63 8.08
C ASP A 195 -2.61 3.40 6.71
N LEU A 196 -2.39 2.13 6.36
CA LEU A 196 -1.76 1.69 5.13
C LEU A 196 -2.55 0.53 4.52
N ILE A 197 -2.78 0.57 3.22
CA ILE A 197 -3.45 -0.48 2.47
C ILE A 197 -2.63 -0.78 1.21
N THR A 198 -2.40 -2.06 0.92
CA THR A 198 -1.76 -2.54 -0.30
C THR A 198 -2.70 -3.44 -1.08
N VAL A 199 -2.75 -3.26 -2.40
CA VAL A 199 -3.52 -4.11 -3.30
C VAL A 199 -2.61 -4.63 -4.41
N ASP A 200 -2.37 -5.94 -4.39
CA ASP A 200 -1.55 -6.74 -5.34
C ASP A 200 -2.16 -8.15 -5.52
N GLY A 201 -3.49 -8.23 -5.59
CA GLY A 201 -4.24 -9.49 -5.65
C GLY A 201 -4.65 -9.89 -7.07
N ASP A 202 -5.88 -9.53 -7.44
CA ASP A 202 -6.46 -9.90 -8.73
C ASP A 202 -5.92 -8.98 -9.84
N HIS A 203 -5.07 -9.52 -10.70
CA HIS A 203 -4.50 -8.80 -11.84
C HIS A 203 -5.45 -8.67 -13.03
N THR A 204 -6.76 -8.90 -12.88
CA THR A 204 -7.77 -8.48 -13.87
C THR A 204 -8.26 -7.07 -13.58
N ALA A 205 -8.58 -6.28 -14.62
CA ALA A 205 -9.08 -4.92 -14.44
C ALA A 205 -10.33 -4.86 -13.53
N ARG A 206 -11.25 -5.82 -13.69
CA ARG A 206 -12.46 -5.91 -12.88
C ARG A 206 -12.16 -6.27 -11.42
N GLY A 207 -11.26 -7.22 -11.19
CA GLY A 207 -10.84 -7.64 -9.86
C GLY A 207 -10.19 -6.51 -9.08
N ALA A 208 -9.12 -5.94 -9.62
CA ALA A 208 -8.43 -4.80 -9.03
C ALA A 208 -9.37 -3.61 -8.75
N THR A 209 -10.31 -3.32 -9.65
CA THR A 209 -11.32 -2.27 -9.43
C THR A 209 -12.19 -2.58 -8.21
N ILE A 210 -12.63 -3.83 -8.05
CA ILE A 210 -13.45 -4.25 -6.90
C ILE A 210 -12.64 -4.15 -5.62
N ASP A 211 -11.39 -4.62 -5.63
CA ASP A 211 -10.49 -4.57 -4.47
C ASP A 211 -10.29 -3.13 -4.01
N LEU A 212 -9.91 -2.22 -4.92
CA LEU A 212 -9.76 -0.79 -4.63
C LEU A 212 -11.04 -0.17 -4.07
N ARG A 213 -12.21 -0.45 -4.68
CA ARG A 213 -13.49 0.10 -4.21
C ARG A 213 -13.89 -0.41 -2.84
N ASN A 214 -13.52 -1.64 -2.49
CA ASN A 214 -13.79 -2.22 -1.17
C ASN A 214 -12.91 -1.57 -0.08
N VAL A 215 -11.64 -1.29 -0.38
CA VAL A 215 -10.68 -0.82 0.64
C VAL A 215 -10.59 0.70 0.77
N ILE A 216 -10.82 1.48 -0.29
CA ILE A 216 -10.72 2.95 -0.25
C ILE A 216 -11.61 3.60 0.84
N PRO A 217 -12.88 3.17 1.07
CA PRO A 217 -13.70 3.68 2.16
C PRO A 217 -13.12 3.40 3.56
N ARG A 218 -12.25 2.40 3.67
CA ARG A 218 -11.66 1.88 4.92
C ARG A 218 -10.24 2.37 5.18
N LEU A 219 -9.69 3.15 4.25
CA LEU A 219 -8.46 3.89 4.46
C LEU A 219 -8.74 5.17 5.28
N LYS A 220 -7.93 5.44 6.30
CA LYS A 220 -8.00 6.69 7.09
C LYS A 220 -7.76 7.92 6.20
N VAL A 221 -8.27 9.08 6.61
CA VAL A 221 -7.83 10.36 6.01
C VAL A 221 -6.37 10.59 6.38
N GLY A 222 -5.52 10.88 5.41
CA GLY A 222 -4.06 10.87 5.56
C GLY A 222 -3.44 9.47 5.46
N GLY A 223 -4.25 8.42 5.40
CA GLY A 223 -3.78 7.07 5.15
C GLY A 223 -3.24 6.89 3.72
N ILE A 224 -2.40 5.87 3.56
CA ILE A 224 -1.66 5.59 2.33
C ILE A 224 -2.22 4.34 1.65
N LEU A 225 -2.42 4.42 0.35
CA LEU A 225 -2.77 3.31 -0.53
C LEU A 225 -1.57 2.99 -1.43
N VAL A 226 -1.18 1.73 -1.54
CA VAL A 226 -0.16 1.22 -2.46
C VAL A 226 -0.82 0.23 -3.43
N PHE A 227 -0.43 0.29 -4.71
CA PHE A 227 -0.98 -0.52 -5.79
C PHE A 227 0.16 -0.93 -6.73
N ASP A 228 0.39 -2.24 -6.87
CA ASP A 228 1.53 -2.77 -7.61
C ASP A 228 1.18 -3.07 -9.09
N ASP A 229 2.19 -3.46 -9.88
CA ASP A 229 2.05 -3.91 -11.27
C ASP A 229 1.44 -2.88 -12.24
N THR A 230 1.56 -1.59 -11.92
CA THR A 230 0.99 -0.50 -12.72
C THR A 230 1.65 -0.29 -14.08
N GLN A 231 2.78 -0.94 -14.36
CA GLN A 231 3.46 -0.99 -15.66
C GLN A 231 3.78 -2.43 -16.10
N ASN A 232 3.14 -3.44 -15.50
CA ASN A 232 3.36 -4.83 -15.89
C ASN A 232 2.91 -5.04 -17.36
N PRO A 233 3.78 -5.56 -18.24
CA PRO A 233 3.47 -5.73 -19.67
C PRO A 233 2.30 -6.70 -19.92
N ASP A 234 2.07 -7.66 -19.03
CA ASP A 234 0.95 -8.61 -19.13
C ASP A 234 -0.37 -8.01 -18.63
N HIS A 235 -0.30 -6.90 -17.86
CA HIS A 235 -1.43 -6.31 -17.15
C HIS A 235 -1.50 -4.77 -17.30
N LEU A 236 -1.15 -4.21 -18.46
CA LEU A 236 -1.08 -2.76 -18.72
C LEU A 236 -2.37 -1.98 -18.35
N TYR A 237 -3.53 -2.65 -18.31
CA TYR A 237 -4.80 -2.06 -17.90
C TYR A 237 -4.86 -1.71 -16.40
N LEU A 238 -3.97 -2.25 -15.56
CA LEU A 238 -3.93 -1.91 -14.13
C LEU A 238 -3.58 -0.43 -13.91
N ASN A 239 -2.76 0.17 -14.77
CA ASN A 239 -2.56 1.63 -14.76
C ASN A 239 -3.89 2.36 -14.95
N ASN A 240 -4.75 1.93 -15.88
CA ASN A 240 -6.03 2.58 -16.12
C ASN A 240 -6.97 2.44 -14.91
N VAL A 241 -6.92 1.31 -14.21
CA VAL A 241 -7.63 1.11 -12.94
C VAL A 241 -7.14 2.10 -11.88
N TRP A 242 -5.82 2.23 -11.71
CA TRP A 242 -5.23 3.22 -10.80
C TRP A 242 -5.63 4.66 -11.15
N GLN A 243 -5.53 5.03 -12.43
CA GLN A 243 -5.90 6.36 -12.89
C GLN A 243 -7.36 6.68 -12.60
N SER A 244 -8.28 5.76 -12.90
CA SER A 244 -9.72 5.98 -12.74
C SER A 244 -10.18 5.99 -11.28
N GLU A 245 -9.76 5.00 -10.48
CA GLU A 245 -10.26 4.82 -9.10
C GLU A 245 -9.58 5.76 -8.10
N VAL A 246 -8.33 6.15 -8.36
CA VAL A 246 -7.49 6.91 -7.42
C VAL A 246 -7.20 8.31 -7.95
N VAL A 247 -6.47 8.45 -9.05
CA VAL A 247 -5.96 9.76 -9.53
C VAL A 247 -7.12 10.69 -9.93
N GLN A 248 -8.02 10.23 -10.79
CA GLN A 248 -9.14 11.02 -11.33
C GLN A 248 -10.25 11.24 -10.31
N SER A 249 -10.33 10.43 -9.25
CA SER A 249 -11.33 10.60 -8.18
C SER A 249 -11.19 11.93 -7.44
N GLY A 250 -10.01 12.55 -7.49
CA GLY A 250 -9.69 13.77 -6.76
C GLY A 250 -9.64 13.61 -5.24
N ARG A 251 -9.88 12.40 -4.70
CA ARG A 251 -9.80 12.07 -3.26
C ARG A 251 -8.36 11.89 -2.80
N PHE A 252 -7.42 11.75 -3.71
CA PHE A 252 -6.04 11.38 -3.41
C PHE A 252 -5.01 12.40 -3.91
N ILE A 253 -3.79 12.32 -3.35
CA ILE A 253 -2.55 12.86 -3.92
C ILE A 253 -1.68 11.65 -4.22
N ALA A 254 -1.38 11.41 -5.50
CA ALA A 254 -0.80 10.15 -5.98
C ALA A 254 0.56 10.37 -6.67
N HIS A 255 1.40 9.34 -6.63
CA HIS A 255 2.61 9.21 -7.42
C HIS A 255 2.75 7.78 -7.94
N SER A 256 3.43 7.63 -9.07
CA SER A 256 3.66 6.34 -9.73
C SER A 256 5.10 6.27 -10.20
N PHE A 257 5.82 5.24 -9.77
CA PHE A 257 7.13 4.89 -10.28
C PHE A 257 6.95 3.97 -11.49
N ASN A 258 6.98 4.55 -12.69
CA ASN A 258 6.62 3.84 -13.92
C ASN A 258 7.79 3.65 -14.89
N GLU A 259 9.01 4.03 -14.49
CA GLU A 259 10.18 3.99 -15.38
C GLU A 259 10.84 2.60 -15.44
N LEU A 260 10.85 1.88 -14.32
CA LEU A 260 11.58 0.61 -14.17
C LEU A 260 10.71 -0.46 -13.49
N GLY A 261 11.05 -1.73 -13.73
CA GLY A 261 10.32 -2.86 -13.18
C GLY A 261 8.90 -2.96 -13.73
N TYR A 262 7.99 -3.52 -12.92
CA TYR A 262 6.57 -3.60 -13.26
C TYR A 262 5.74 -2.45 -12.72
N GLY A 263 6.41 -1.44 -12.16
CA GLY A 263 5.84 -0.16 -11.75
C GLY A 263 4.93 -0.23 -10.52
N VAL A 264 5.19 0.64 -9.55
CA VAL A 264 4.43 0.72 -8.30
C VAL A 264 3.84 2.13 -8.14
N SER A 265 2.59 2.19 -7.70
CA SER A 265 1.90 3.45 -7.43
C SER A 265 1.46 3.55 -5.98
N PHE A 266 1.48 4.76 -5.44
CA PHE A 266 0.98 5.02 -4.09
C PHE A 266 0.32 6.39 -3.97
N ALA A 267 -0.57 6.53 -2.99
CA ALA A 267 -1.33 7.76 -2.81
C ALA A 267 -1.77 8.01 -1.37
N PHE A 268 -1.87 9.29 -1.02
CA PHE A 268 -2.38 9.77 0.26
C PHE A 268 -3.85 10.19 0.13
N LYS A 269 -4.72 9.69 1.01
CA LYS A 269 -6.15 10.04 1.01
C LYS A 269 -6.38 11.41 1.64
N LYS A 270 -7.00 12.34 0.90
CA LYS A 270 -7.33 13.69 1.38
C LYS A 270 -8.64 13.74 2.15
N TYR A 271 -9.62 12.91 1.76
CA TYR A 271 -10.97 12.90 2.31
C TYR A 271 -11.69 11.59 1.96
#